data_AF-A0A955CFC3-F1
#
_entry.id   AF-A0A955CFC3-F1
#
_cell.length_a   1.000
_cell.length_b   1.000
_cell.length_c   1.000
_cell.angle_alpha   90.00
_cell.angle_beta   90.00
_cell.angle_gamma   90.00
#
_symmetry.space_group_name_H-M   'P 1'
#
loop_
_entity.id
_entity.type
_entity.pdbx_description
1 polymer ?
#
loop_
_entity_poly.entity_id
_entity_poly.type
_entity_poly.pdbx_seq_one_letter_code
_entity_poly.pdbx_strand_id
1 'polypeptide(L)'
;MAHSSLRAVHARPASHSVRKHRPLRCEALESRRLLAAESFGSTSLVNELTVRLQSTSVGGGSVATSDSSTVVAFTGKGPTDDLGVYARRFDADFSPLGSAFRVNATRPEAQYDPVVAMHVDGSFVIAWAGRGSGDQQGVFFQRYDANGAPLGGETLVNVTRGGVQDQPAVAVDSDGTFAIAWHGVGLEDVDGVFWRRFAANGVATTPEIRVNSHFADEQVRPSLAIANDGTTLV
;
A
#
# COMPACT_ATOMS: atom_id res chain seq x y z
N MET A 1 -68.25 -49.99 25.54
CA MET A 1 -68.52 -49.42 26.87
C MET A 1 -67.46 -49.94 27.84
N ALA A 2 -67.00 -49.07 28.73
CA ALA A 2 -65.83 -49.22 29.57
C ALA A 2 -66.05 -50.10 30.83
N HIS A 3 -64.96 -50.65 31.38
CA HIS A 3 -64.36 -50.33 32.70
C HIS A 3 -63.79 -51.53 33.48
N SER A 4 -62.58 -51.31 34.02
CA SER A 4 -62.00 -51.83 35.29
C SER A 4 -61.75 -53.34 35.41
N SER A 5 -60.75 -53.89 36.09
CA SER A 5 -59.74 -53.45 37.07
C SER A 5 -58.75 -54.62 37.23
N LEU A 6 -57.47 -54.40 37.58
CA LEU A 6 -56.76 -55.15 38.65
C LEU A 6 -55.29 -54.71 38.81
N ARG A 7 -54.88 -54.57 40.07
CA ARG A 7 -53.52 -54.28 40.56
C ARG A 7 -52.57 -55.45 40.34
N ALA A 8 -51.28 -55.15 40.12
CA ALA A 8 -50.18 -55.96 40.61
C ALA A 8 -49.01 -55.07 41.06
N VAL A 9 -48.60 -55.26 42.32
CA VAL A 9 -47.36 -54.77 42.94
C VAL A 9 -46.18 -55.49 42.30
N HIS A 10 -44.99 -54.87 42.15
CA HIS A 10 -43.68 -55.50 42.44
C HIS A 10 -42.51 -54.50 42.36
N ALA A 11 -41.71 -54.54 43.43
CA ALA A 11 -40.26 -54.32 43.57
C ALA A 11 -39.57 -53.06 42.98
N ARG A 12 -39.01 -52.24 43.88
CA ARG A 12 -37.90 -51.31 43.61
C ARG A 12 -36.59 -52.07 43.35
N PRO A 13 -35.75 -51.60 42.42
CA PRO A 13 -34.31 -51.80 42.53
C PRO A 13 -33.56 -50.49 42.85
N ALA A 14 -32.62 -50.65 43.77
CA ALA A 14 -31.45 -49.86 44.16
C ALA A 14 -31.26 -48.44 43.58
N SER A 15 -31.17 -47.46 44.49
CA SER A 15 -30.49 -46.19 44.27
C SER A 15 -28.99 -46.43 44.08
N HIS A 16 -28.47 -46.08 42.91
CA HIS A 16 -27.05 -45.79 42.73
C HIS A 16 -26.93 -44.32 42.35
N SER A 17 -26.24 -43.54 43.19
CA SER A 17 -25.98 -42.13 42.94
C SER A 17 -24.99 -42.00 41.78
N VAL A 18 -25.52 -41.80 40.57
CA VAL A 18 -24.68 -41.43 39.42
C VAL A 18 -24.23 -39.99 39.64
N ARG A 19 -22.93 -39.80 39.92
CA ARG A 19 -22.28 -38.49 39.85
C ARG A 19 -22.57 -37.91 38.46
N LYS A 20 -23.31 -36.81 38.38
CA LYS A 20 -23.49 -36.05 37.14
C LYS A 20 -22.13 -35.50 36.72
N HIS A 21 -21.38 -36.24 35.89
CA HIS A 21 -20.30 -35.65 35.13
C HIS A 21 -20.93 -34.71 34.11
N ARG A 22 -20.82 -33.40 34.34
CA ARG A 22 -21.05 -32.42 33.29
C ARG A 22 -20.05 -32.77 32.17
N PRO A 23 -20.50 -33.07 30.94
CA PRO A 23 -19.57 -33.23 29.84
C PRO A 23 -18.88 -31.87 29.64
N LEU A 24 -17.54 -31.87 29.65
CA LEU A 24 -16.77 -30.72 29.21
C LEU A 24 -17.16 -30.46 27.75
N ARG A 25 -17.74 -29.29 27.48
CA ARG A 25 -18.02 -28.85 26.13
C ARG A 25 -16.72 -28.25 25.59
N CYS A 26 -16.14 -28.85 24.56
CA CYS A 26 -15.18 -28.15 23.72
C CYS A 26 -15.96 -27.07 22.96
N GLU A 27 -15.70 -25.81 23.29
CA GLU A 27 -16.07 -24.70 22.42
C GLU A 27 -14.84 -24.36 21.58
N ALA A 28 -15.04 -24.13 20.28
CA ALA A 28 -13.98 -23.67 19.40
C ALA A 28 -13.57 -22.26 19.85
N LEU A 29 -12.45 -22.16 20.58
CA LEU A 29 -11.82 -20.88 20.87
C LEU A 29 -11.17 -20.37 19.59
N GLU A 30 -11.81 -19.34 19.04
CA GLU A 30 -11.36 -18.51 17.93
C GLU A 30 -11.37 -19.21 16.57
N SER A 31 -12.28 -18.77 15.69
CA SER A 31 -12.12 -18.95 14.25
C SER A 31 -10.94 -18.12 13.78
N ARG A 32 -9.71 -18.59 14.02
CA ARG A 32 -8.50 -17.98 13.48
C ARG A 32 -8.47 -18.24 11.98
N ARG A 33 -8.92 -17.26 11.20
CA ARG A 33 -8.53 -17.13 9.80
C ARG A 33 -7.07 -16.71 9.78
N LEU A 34 -6.16 -17.68 9.65
CA LEU A 34 -4.81 -17.38 9.17
C LEU A 34 -4.93 -16.95 7.70
N LEU A 35 -4.43 -15.77 7.36
CA LEU A 35 -3.98 -15.53 5.99
C LEU A 35 -2.77 -16.44 5.77
N ALA A 36 -2.96 -17.55 5.08
CA ALA A 36 -1.86 -18.26 4.46
C ALA A 36 -1.63 -17.61 3.10
N ALA A 37 -0.49 -16.92 2.93
CA ALA A 37 0.02 -16.62 1.61
C ALA A 37 0.71 -17.90 1.11
N GLU A 38 0.09 -18.61 0.18
CA GLU A 38 0.81 -19.61 -0.60
C GLU A 38 1.68 -18.87 -1.61
N SER A 39 2.97 -19.20 -1.71
CA SER A 39 3.81 -18.67 -2.77
C SER A 39 3.26 -19.16 -4.11
N PHE A 40 2.67 -18.27 -4.91
CA PHE A 40 2.21 -18.62 -6.24
C PHE A 40 3.38 -18.49 -7.22
N GLY A 41 3.73 -19.60 -7.88
CA GLY A 41 4.68 -19.61 -8.98
C GLY A 41 6.17 -19.75 -8.61
N SER A 42 7.00 -19.85 -9.64
CA SER A 42 8.46 -19.76 -9.55
C SER A 42 8.90 -18.32 -9.39
N THR A 43 10.06 -18.09 -8.76
CA THR A 43 10.67 -16.75 -8.67
C THR A 43 10.86 -16.12 -10.05
N SER A 44 10.13 -15.04 -10.34
CA SER A 44 10.30 -14.23 -11.56
C SER A 44 11.32 -13.12 -11.34
N LEU A 45 12.28 -12.97 -12.25
CA LEU A 45 13.27 -11.90 -12.18
C LEU A 45 12.59 -10.55 -12.40
N VAL A 46 12.76 -9.65 -11.43
CA VAL A 46 12.24 -8.27 -11.52
C VAL A 46 12.98 -7.45 -12.58
N ASN A 47 14.15 -7.87 -13.07
CA ASN A 47 14.88 -7.17 -14.14
C ASN A 47 15.84 -8.09 -14.93
N GLU A 48 16.19 -7.71 -16.17
CA GLU A 48 17.22 -8.34 -17.04
C GLU A 48 18.41 -7.40 -17.37
N LEU A 49 18.56 -6.26 -16.70
CA LEU A 49 19.69 -5.33 -16.92
C LEU A 49 20.91 -5.72 -16.05
N THR A 50 21.78 -6.57 -16.59
CA THR A 50 22.94 -7.17 -15.94
C THR A 50 24.18 -6.27 -15.94
N VAL A 51 24.22 -5.16 -15.18
CA VAL A 51 25.52 -4.52 -14.87
C VAL A 51 25.69 -3.93 -13.45
N ARG A 52 24.66 -3.45 -12.71
CA ARG A 52 24.91 -2.72 -11.43
C ARG A 52 23.83 -2.88 -10.35
N LEU A 53 24.22 -2.55 -9.11
CA LEU A 53 23.46 -2.70 -7.85
C LEU A 53 22.07 -2.07 -7.94
N GLN A 54 21.04 -2.90 -7.75
CA GLN A 54 19.65 -2.49 -7.55
C GLN A 54 19.26 -2.88 -6.14
N SER A 55 18.53 -2.01 -5.45
CA SER A 55 18.30 -2.18 -4.02
C SER A 55 16.89 -1.78 -3.64
N THR A 56 16.21 -2.64 -2.90
CA THR A 56 15.07 -2.25 -2.05
C THR A 56 15.53 -1.82 -0.66
N SER A 57 16.81 -2.04 -0.32
CA SER A 57 17.40 -1.81 1.01
C SER A 57 18.11 -0.47 1.15
N VAL A 58 18.27 0.30 0.07
CA VAL A 58 18.78 1.68 0.10
C VAL A 58 17.80 2.55 -0.70
N GLY A 59 16.95 3.31 0.00
CA GLY A 59 16.01 4.22 -0.64
C GLY A 59 14.72 3.60 -1.19
N GLY A 60 14.27 2.46 -0.63
CA GLY A 60 12.92 1.94 -0.80
C GLY A 60 12.60 1.24 -2.14
N GLY A 61 11.65 0.31 -2.07
CA GLY A 61 10.97 -0.25 -3.24
C GLY A 61 9.50 -0.50 -2.87
N SER A 62 8.60 -0.36 -3.83
CA SER A 62 7.16 -0.42 -3.61
C SER A 62 6.51 -1.30 -4.68
N VAL A 63 5.44 -1.99 -4.30
CA VAL A 63 4.67 -2.85 -5.19
C VAL A 63 3.20 -2.53 -5.06
N ALA A 64 2.51 -2.45 -6.19
CA ALA A 64 1.05 -2.32 -6.25
C ALA A 64 0.50 -3.35 -7.24
N THR A 65 -0.66 -3.92 -6.92
CA THR A 65 -1.29 -4.97 -7.71
C THR A 65 -2.77 -4.66 -7.91
N SER A 66 -3.27 -5.07 -9.07
CA SER A 66 -4.68 -5.15 -9.44
C SER A 66 -4.97 -6.58 -9.87
N ASP A 67 -6.24 -6.91 -10.12
CA ASP A 67 -6.63 -8.23 -10.62
C ASP A 67 -5.97 -8.59 -11.96
N SER A 68 -5.46 -7.61 -12.71
CA SER A 68 -4.90 -7.80 -14.06
C SER A 68 -3.40 -7.57 -14.16
N SER A 69 -2.79 -6.83 -13.23
CA SER A 69 -1.39 -6.48 -13.34
C SER A 69 -0.75 -6.10 -12.02
N THR A 70 0.58 -6.25 -11.95
CA THR A 70 1.43 -5.81 -10.84
C THR A 70 2.47 -4.82 -11.34
N VAL A 71 2.70 -3.75 -10.60
CA VAL A 71 3.78 -2.78 -10.82
C VAL A 71 4.73 -2.83 -9.63
N VAL A 72 6.03 -2.94 -9.92
CA VAL A 72 7.10 -2.80 -8.93
C VAL A 72 7.89 -1.53 -9.25
N ALA A 73 8.00 -0.62 -8.30
CA ALA A 73 8.81 0.60 -8.36
C ALA A 73 10.06 0.45 -7.47
N PHE A 74 11.22 0.90 -7.94
CA PHE A 74 12.50 0.72 -7.27
C PHE A 74 13.53 1.77 -7.67
N THR A 75 14.56 1.96 -6.85
CA THR A 75 15.71 2.79 -7.21
C THR A 75 16.75 1.99 -8.00
N GLY A 76 17.40 2.64 -8.96
CA GLY A 76 18.42 2.00 -9.78
C GLY A 76 19.39 3.00 -10.41
N LYS A 77 20.51 2.50 -10.91
CA LYS A 77 21.48 3.31 -11.68
C LYS A 77 21.07 3.37 -13.14
N GLY A 78 21.10 4.57 -13.74
CA GLY A 78 20.91 4.75 -15.17
C GLY A 78 22.23 4.80 -15.96
N PRO A 79 22.14 4.86 -17.30
CA PRO A 79 23.32 5.03 -18.15
C PRO A 79 24.05 6.36 -17.90
N THR A 80 23.34 7.36 -17.36
CA THR A 80 23.83 8.73 -17.20
C THR A 80 23.66 9.28 -15.78
N ASP A 81 23.20 8.48 -14.82
CA ASP A 81 23.03 8.91 -13.43
C ASP A 81 23.24 7.77 -12.42
N ASP A 82 23.60 8.16 -11.21
CA ASP A 82 23.99 7.24 -10.15
C ASP A 82 22.81 6.72 -9.33
N LEU A 83 21.64 7.37 -9.40
CA LEU A 83 20.40 6.94 -8.75
C LEU A 83 19.18 7.59 -9.40
N GLY A 84 18.24 6.80 -9.90
CA GLY A 84 16.95 7.24 -10.41
C GLY A 84 15.83 6.27 -10.08
N VAL A 85 14.60 6.64 -10.46
CA VAL A 85 13.39 5.85 -10.18
C VAL A 85 13.00 5.04 -11.41
N TYR A 86 12.79 3.75 -11.19
CA TYR A 86 12.43 2.79 -12.21
C TYR A 86 11.18 2.02 -11.80
N ALA A 87 10.52 1.45 -12.79
CA ALA A 87 9.42 0.53 -12.57
C ALA A 87 9.44 -0.62 -13.57
N ARG A 88 8.81 -1.73 -13.20
CA ARG A 88 8.50 -2.83 -14.11
C ARG A 88 7.07 -3.33 -13.89
N ARG A 89 6.44 -3.72 -14.99
CA ARG A 89 5.08 -4.26 -15.01
C ARG A 89 5.10 -5.76 -15.23
N PHE A 90 4.16 -6.42 -14.59
CA PHE A 90 3.88 -7.84 -14.72
C PHE A 90 2.38 -8.04 -14.91
N ASP A 91 1.99 -9.11 -15.59
CA ASP A 91 0.60 -9.55 -15.63
C ASP A 91 0.20 -10.24 -14.31
N ALA A 92 -1.04 -10.72 -14.25
CA ALA A 92 -1.59 -11.44 -13.10
C ALA A 92 -0.83 -12.73 -12.75
N ASP A 93 -0.12 -13.32 -13.72
CA ASP A 93 0.71 -14.53 -13.54
C ASP A 93 2.17 -14.20 -13.23
N PHE A 94 2.48 -12.94 -12.92
CA PHE A 94 3.83 -12.42 -12.68
C PHE A 94 4.79 -12.58 -13.87
N SER A 95 4.27 -12.69 -15.10
CA SER A 95 5.08 -12.63 -16.30
C SER A 95 5.34 -11.16 -16.67
N PRO A 96 6.58 -10.79 -17.05
CA PRO A 96 6.88 -9.40 -17.35
C PRO A 96 6.13 -8.87 -18.57
N LEU A 97 5.46 -7.72 -18.43
CA LEU A 97 4.79 -6.99 -19.52
C LEU A 97 5.76 -6.07 -20.29
N GLY A 98 7.06 -6.38 -20.26
CA GLY A 98 8.13 -5.60 -20.86
C GLY A 98 9.40 -5.52 -20.00
N SER A 99 10.38 -4.75 -20.48
CA SER A 99 11.56 -4.40 -19.69
C SER A 99 11.22 -3.38 -18.61
N ALA A 100 12.06 -3.27 -17.58
CA ALA A 100 11.98 -2.14 -16.67
C ALA A 100 12.15 -0.82 -17.44
N PHE A 101 11.44 0.21 -17.00
CA PHE A 101 11.47 1.54 -17.58
C PHE A 101 11.75 2.58 -16.49
N ARG A 102 12.29 3.73 -16.91
CA ARG A 102 12.54 4.87 -16.02
C ARG A 102 11.27 5.68 -15.82
N VAL A 103 11.04 6.12 -14.59
CA VAL A 103 9.88 6.91 -14.19
C VAL A 103 10.17 8.41 -14.23
N ASN A 104 11.27 8.84 -13.59
CA ASN A 104 11.63 10.25 -13.48
C ASN A 104 12.24 10.78 -14.78
N ALA A 105 11.89 12.02 -15.15
CA ALA A 105 12.47 12.71 -16.31
C ALA A 105 13.78 13.42 -15.92
N THR A 106 13.83 13.97 -14.70
CA THR A 106 15.02 14.66 -14.17
C THR A 106 16.13 13.65 -13.87
N ARG A 107 17.37 13.93 -14.28
CA ARG A 107 18.53 13.02 -14.16
C ARG A 107 19.65 13.47 -13.21
N PRO A 108 19.92 14.78 -13.05
CA PRO A 108 20.94 15.19 -12.09
C PRO A 108 20.57 14.76 -10.68
N GLU A 109 21.58 14.36 -9.91
CA GLU A 109 21.47 13.96 -8.50
C GLU A 109 20.52 12.78 -8.24
N ALA A 110 20.29 12.48 -6.97
CA ALA A 110 19.54 11.32 -6.54
C ALA A 110 18.02 11.58 -6.58
N GLN A 111 17.30 10.58 -7.10
CA GLN A 111 15.86 10.39 -6.85
C GLN A 111 15.67 9.04 -6.14
N TYR A 112 14.87 9.03 -5.08
CA TYR A 112 14.81 7.92 -4.12
C TYR A 112 13.43 7.80 -3.47
N ASP A 113 13.26 6.74 -2.68
CA ASP A 113 12.02 6.36 -1.99
C ASP A 113 10.79 6.31 -2.91
N PRO A 114 10.83 5.52 -4.01
CA PRO A 114 9.69 5.41 -4.88
C PRO A 114 8.57 4.60 -4.24
N VAL A 115 7.37 5.15 -4.31
CA VAL A 115 6.12 4.52 -3.87
C VAL A 115 5.14 4.46 -5.02
N VAL A 116 4.40 3.36 -5.14
CA VAL A 116 3.40 3.16 -6.19
C VAL A 116 2.04 2.84 -5.58
N ALA A 117 0.98 3.43 -6.13
CA ALA A 117 -0.40 3.01 -5.91
C ALA A 117 -1.09 2.78 -7.25
N MET A 118 -1.97 1.80 -7.29
CA MET A 118 -2.65 1.33 -8.49
C MET A 118 -4.16 1.38 -8.30
N HIS A 119 -4.86 1.86 -9.31
CA HIS A 119 -6.31 1.83 -9.40
C HIS A 119 -6.79 0.45 -9.91
N VAL A 120 -8.05 0.11 -9.67
CA VAL A 120 -8.63 -1.19 -10.05
C VAL A 120 -8.59 -1.46 -11.56
N ASP A 121 -8.60 -0.42 -12.39
CA ASP A 121 -8.46 -0.55 -13.85
C ASP A 121 -7.02 -0.79 -14.32
N GLY A 122 -6.04 -0.85 -13.40
CA GLY A 122 -4.63 -1.06 -13.67
C GLY A 122 -3.84 0.22 -13.95
N SER A 123 -4.48 1.40 -14.01
CA SER A 123 -3.76 2.69 -14.02
C SER A 123 -3.06 2.91 -12.68
N PHE A 124 -1.95 3.66 -12.69
CA PHE A 124 -1.13 3.79 -11.48
C PHE A 124 -0.40 5.13 -11.38
N VAL A 125 -0.06 5.49 -10.15
CA VAL A 125 0.71 6.69 -9.81
C VAL A 125 1.96 6.26 -9.06
N ILE A 126 3.12 6.78 -9.49
CA ILE A 126 4.39 6.59 -8.79
C ILE A 126 4.82 7.95 -8.25
N ALA A 127 5.10 8.01 -6.95
CA ALA A 127 5.68 9.18 -6.30
C ALA A 127 7.09 8.86 -5.76
N TRP A 128 7.93 9.87 -5.63
CA TRP A 128 9.31 9.73 -5.15
C TRP A 128 9.83 11.07 -4.60
N ALA A 129 10.94 11.02 -3.86
CA ALA A 129 11.65 12.19 -3.35
C ALA A 129 12.94 12.45 -4.13
N GLY A 130 13.42 13.69 -4.11
CA GLY A 130 14.74 14.07 -4.60
C GLY A 130 14.73 15.28 -5.51
N ARG A 131 15.63 15.30 -6.49
CA ARG A 131 15.77 16.44 -7.42
C ARG A 131 14.84 16.32 -8.62
N GLY A 132 14.12 17.40 -8.91
CA GLY A 132 13.24 17.53 -10.06
C GLY A 132 13.12 18.95 -10.60
N SER A 133 12.21 19.16 -11.54
CA SER A 133 11.94 20.52 -12.05
C SER A 133 11.20 21.34 -11.01
N GLY A 134 11.78 22.49 -10.64
CA GLY A 134 11.17 23.42 -9.68
C GLY A 134 11.56 23.20 -8.21
N ASP A 135 12.19 22.07 -7.88
CA ASP A 135 12.69 21.77 -6.53
C ASP A 135 13.87 20.76 -6.56
N GLN A 136 14.87 20.96 -5.71
CA GLN A 136 16.04 20.08 -5.61
C GLN A 136 15.88 18.98 -4.56
N GLN A 137 14.97 19.15 -3.60
CA GLN A 137 14.76 18.22 -2.50
C GLN A 137 13.26 18.02 -2.25
N GLY A 138 12.49 18.00 -3.33
CA GLY A 138 11.03 17.93 -3.30
C GLY A 138 10.49 16.51 -3.45
N VAL A 139 9.17 16.41 -3.40
CA VAL A 139 8.41 15.22 -3.73
C VAL A 139 7.75 15.39 -5.09
N PHE A 140 7.85 14.37 -5.92
CA PHE A 140 7.36 14.37 -7.30
C PHE A 140 6.48 13.16 -7.56
N PHE A 141 5.66 13.23 -8.60
CA PHE A 141 4.94 12.07 -9.11
C PHE A 141 4.87 12.03 -10.64
N GLN A 142 4.56 10.84 -11.15
CA GLN A 142 4.17 10.58 -12.53
C GLN A 142 3.00 9.58 -12.55
N ARG A 143 2.07 9.80 -13.48
CA ARG A 143 0.88 8.97 -13.68
C ARG A 143 1.05 8.11 -14.92
N TYR A 144 0.39 6.97 -14.92
CA TYR A 144 0.41 6.02 -16.01
C TYR A 144 -0.98 5.44 -16.25
N ASP A 145 -1.29 5.16 -17.51
CA ASP A 145 -2.47 4.37 -17.85
C ASP A 145 -2.24 2.87 -17.55
N ALA A 146 -3.29 2.07 -17.73
CA ALA A 146 -3.24 0.62 -17.52
C ALA A 146 -2.29 -0.13 -18.46
N ASN A 147 -1.81 0.50 -19.54
CA ASN A 147 -0.80 -0.06 -20.42
C ASN A 147 0.62 0.39 -20.05
N GLY A 148 0.77 1.22 -19.02
CA GLY A 148 2.04 1.80 -18.62
C GLY A 148 2.50 2.97 -19.49
N ALA A 149 1.62 3.58 -20.28
CA ALA A 149 1.92 4.82 -20.98
C ALA A 149 1.82 6.00 -20.01
N PRO A 150 2.79 6.93 -19.98
CA PRO A 150 2.76 8.07 -19.08
C PRO A 150 1.62 9.03 -19.42
N LEU A 151 0.89 9.46 -18.40
CA LEU A 151 -0.20 10.43 -18.49
C LEU A 151 0.29 11.80 -18.04
N GLY A 152 0.85 12.56 -18.98
CA GLY A 152 1.47 13.85 -18.71
C GLY A 152 2.95 13.73 -18.31
N GLY A 153 3.44 14.72 -17.57
CA GLY A 153 4.83 14.81 -17.15
C GLY A 153 5.03 14.64 -15.65
N GLU A 154 6.31 14.53 -15.26
CA GLU A 154 6.75 14.66 -13.87
C GLU A 154 6.18 15.94 -13.25
N THR A 155 5.54 15.80 -12.10
CA THR A 155 4.82 16.90 -11.43
C THR A 155 5.29 17.03 -9.98
N LEU A 156 5.62 18.26 -9.57
CA LEU A 156 6.01 18.60 -8.19
C LEU A 156 4.78 18.56 -7.27
N VAL A 157 4.90 17.85 -6.15
CA VAL A 157 3.86 17.67 -5.12
C VAL A 157 3.89 18.80 -4.10
N ASN A 158 5.03 19.10 -3.49
CA ASN A 158 5.10 20.14 -2.46
C ASN A 158 4.95 21.54 -3.06
N VAL A 159 4.39 22.47 -2.28
CA VAL A 159 4.38 23.90 -2.62
C VAL A 159 5.53 24.60 -1.92
N THR A 160 5.82 24.21 -0.68
CA THR A 160 6.98 24.67 0.08
C THR A 160 8.26 24.09 -0.50
N ARG A 161 9.19 24.94 -0.95
CA ARG A 161 10.45 24.53 -1.63
C ARG A 161 11.71 24.67 -0.79
N GLY A 162 11.55 25.16 0.43
CA GLY A 162 12.66 25.30 1.37
C GLY A 162 12.84 23.99 2.13
N GLY A 163 14.07 23.56 2.31
CA GLY A 163 14.39 22.34 3.07
C GLY A 163 14.11 21.05 2.29
N VAL A 164 14.09 19.94 3.02
CA VAL A 164 13.88 18.59 2.46
C VAL A 164 12.41 18.22 2.57
N GLN A 165 11.87 17.63 1.52
CA GLN A 165 10.63 16.87 1.50
C GLN A 165 10.94 15.45 1.06
N ASP A 166 10.61 14.47 1.89
CA ASP A 166 10.98 13.06 1.68
C ASP A 166 9.89 12.09 2.16
N GLN A 167 10.20 10.79 2.06
CA GLN A 167 9.35 9.68 2.51
C GLN A 167 7.90 9.79 2.00
N PRO A 168 7.70 9.86 0.67
CA PRO A 168 6.36 9.99 0.13
C PRO A 168 5.51 8.74 0.41
N ALA A 169 4.21 8.95 0.54
CA ALA A 169 3.18 7.93 0.47
C ALA A 169 2.15 8.35 -0.57
N VAL A 170 1.55 7.38 -1.27
CA VAL A 170 0.52 7.63 -2.28
C VAL A 170 -0.62 6.65 -2.13
N ALA A 171 -1.85 7.13 -2.30
CA ALA A 171 -3.04 6.31 -2.37
C ALA A 171 -3.96 6.81 -3.50
N VAL A 172 -4.62 5.88 -4.19
CA VAL A 172 -5.56 6.16 -5.28
C VAL A 172 -6.95 5.70 -4.86
N ASP A 173 -7.93 6.56 -5.06
CA ASP A 173 -9.35 6.34 -4.78
C ASP A 173 -10.03 5.67 -5.99
N SER A 174 -11.20 5.10 -5.78
CA SER A 174 -12.05 4.40 -6.77
C SER A 174 -12.56 5.28 -7.92
N ASP A 175 -12.52 6.60 -7.77
CA ASP A 175 -12.83 7.57 -8.83
C ASP A 175 -11.58 8.02 -9.62
N GLY A 176 -10.43 7.41 -9.31
CA GLY A 176 -9.12 7.75 -9.89
C GLY A 176 -8.47 9.00 -9.30
N THR A 177 -9.12 9.70 -8.36
CA THR A 177 -8.43 10.75 -7.59
C THR A 177 -7.37 10.12 -6.69
N PHE A 178 -6.38 10.91 -6.27
CA PHE A 178 -5.30 10.37 -5.45
C PHE A 178 -4.78 11.41 -4.46
N ALA A 179 -4.20 10.92 -3.37
CA ALA A 179 -3.55 11.73 -2.36
C ALA A 179 -2.08 11.34 -2.26
N ILE A 180 -1.23 12.32 -2.04
CA ILE A 180 0.19 12.12 -1.75
C ILE A 180 0.49 12.81 -0.42
N ALA A 181 1.08 12.07 0.50
CA ALA A 181 1.59 12.56 1.76
C ALA A 181 3.12 12.47 1.77
N TRP A 182 3.77 13.30 2.57
CA TRP A 182 5.21 13.32 2.71
C TRP A 182 5.62 13.89 4.06
N HIS A 183 6.87 13.65 4.41
CA HIS A 183 7.53 14.22 5.58
C HIS A 183 8.45 15.36 5.15
N GLY A 184 8.62 16.38 6.00
CA GLY A 184 9.69 17.36 5.84
C GLY A 184 9.31 18.79 6.22
N VAL A 185 9.93 19.75 5.55
CA VAL A 185 9.66 21.18 5.77
C VAL A 185 8.42 21.61 4.99
N GLY A 186 7.49 22.28 5.66
CA GLY A 186 6.27 22.83 5.06
C GLY A 186 5.74 24.05 5.80
N LEU A 187 4.48 24.41 5.52
CA LEU A 187 3.82 25.55 6.15
C LEU A 187 3.81 25.42 7.69
N GLU A 188 4.45 26.39 8.36
CA GLU A 188 4.46 26.55 9.82
C GLU A 188 5.10 25.39 10.61
N ASP A 189 5.71 24.43 9.93
CA ASP A 189 6.38 23.29 10.55
C ASP A 189 7.58 22.84 9.69
N VAL A 190 8.75 22.73 10.31
CA VAL A 190 10.00 22.34 9.64
C VAL A 190 10.22 20.82 9.66
N ASP A 191 9.37 20.08 10.35
CA ASP A 191 9.48 18.63 10.54
C ASP A 191 8.08 18.00 10.64
N GLY A 192 7.25 18.31 9.64
CA GLY A 192 5.84 17.95 9.63
C GLY A 192 5.51 16.83 8.65
N VAL A 193 4.35 16.22 8.86
CA VAL A 193 3.69 15.41 7.83
C VAL A 193 2.68 16.27 7.10
N PHE A 194 2.80 16.31 5.78
CA PHE A 194 1.97 17.10 4.89
C PHE A 194 1.32 16.21 3.86
N TRP A 195 0.23 16.69 3.27
CA TRP A 195 -0.42 15.99 2.16
C TRP A 195 -1.11 16.96 1.20
N ARG A 196 -1.37 16.46 -0.01
CA ARG A 196 -2.22 17.09 -1.03
C ARG A 196 -3.09 16.06 -1.73
N ARG A 197 -4.30 16.47 -2.10
CA ARG A 197 -5.17 15.72 -3.00
C ARG A 197 -5.01 16.22 -4.43
N PHE A 198 -5.13 15.29 -5.37
CA PHE A 198 -5.07 15.51 -6.80
C PHE A 198 -6.28 14.87 -7.46
N ALA A 199 -6.84 15.56 -8.46
CA ALA A 199 -7.82 14.99 -9.36
C ALA A 199 -7.17 13.89 -10.22
N ALA A 200 -7.97 13.02 -10.81
CA ALA A 200 -7.48 11.93 -11.68
C ALA A 200 -6.60 12.44 -12.83
N ASN A 201 -6.78 13.69 -13.28
CA ASN A 201 -5.97 14.35 -14.30
C ASN A 201 -4.62 14.92 -13.79
N GLY A 202 -4.28 14.73 -12.51
CA GLY A 202 -3.05 15.21 -11.88
C GLY A 202 -3.09 16.65 -11.39
N VAL A 203 -4.22 17.35 -11.51
CA VAL A 203 -4.37 18.72 -10.98
C VAL A 203 -4.63 18.66 -9.48
N ALA A 204 -3.84 19.39 -8.70
CA ALA A 204 -4.07 19.49 -7.26
C ALA A 204 -5.43 20.12 -6.94
N THR A 205 -6.19 19.50 -6.05
CA THR A 205 -7.51 19.96 -5.58
C THR A 205 -7.46 20.56 -4.19
N THR A 206 -6.33 20.44 -3.50
CA THR A 206 -6.08 21.07 -2.19
C THR A 206 -4.79 21.90 -2.20
N PRO A 207 -4.67 22.88 -1.29
CA PRO A 207 -3.36 23.38 -0.89
C PRO A 207 -2.56 22.27 -0.17
N GLU A 208 -1.30 22.57 0.15
CA GLU A 208 -0.50 21.79 1.10
C GLU A 208 -1.14 21.87 2.48
N ILE A 209 -1.47 20.71 3.06
CA ILE A 209 -2.14 20.61 4.35
C ILE A 209 -1.25 19.83 5.31
N ARG A 210 -0.98 20.39 6.48
CA ARG A 210 -0.31 19.69 7.59
C ARG A 210 -1.28 18.72 8.25
N VAL A 211 -0.85 17.48 8.46
CA VAL A 211 -1.65 16.40 9.08
C VAL A 211 -1.64 16.50 10.59
N ASN A 212 -0.46 16.72 11.19
CA ASN A 212 -0.31 16.57 12.62
C ASN A 212 -0.82 17.80 13.39
N SER A 213 -1.70 17.57 14.39
CA SER A 213 -2.12 18.59 15.37
C SER A 213 -1.84 18.18 16.83
N HIS A 214 -1.13 17.09 17.10
CA HIS A 214 -0.73 16.72 18.47
C HIS A 214 0.69 16.15 18.58
N PHE A 215 1.47 16.74 19.49
CA PHE A 215 2.84 16.36 19.85
C PHE A 215 2.86 15.18 20.83
N ALA A 216 3.25 14.00 20.35
CA ALA A 216 4.04 13.02 21.09
C ALA A 216 4.61 11.99 20.09
N ASP A 217 5.93 11.91 20.04
CA ASP A 217 6.78 10.96 19.29
C ASP A 217 7.05 11.27 17.80
N GLU A 218 8.25 10.87 17.34
CA GLU A 218 8.73 10.96 15.95
C GLU A 218 7.77 10.22 15.00
N GLN A 219 7.08 10.95 14.13
CA GLN A 219 6.28 10.39 13.05
C GLN A 219 7.06 10.44 11.73
N VAL A 220 7.93 9.46 11.53
CA VAL A 220 8.65 9.23 10.28
C VAL A 220 7.90 8.17 9.45
N ARG A 221 7.77 8.40 8.14
CA ARG A 221 7.15 7.55 7.10
C ARG A 221 5.61 7.55 7.13
N PRO A 222 4.94 8.52 6.47
CA PRO A 222 3.49 8.51 6.37
C PRO A 222 2.98 7.22 5.71
N SER A 223 1.78 6.79 6.09
CA SER A 223 1.06 5.68 5.42
C SER A 223 -0.32 6.16 5.04
N LEU A 224 -0.69 6.03 3.77
CA LEU A 224 -2.00 6.46 3.28
C LEU A 224 -2.89 5.25 2.97
N ALA A 225 -4.16 5.34 3.39
CA ALA A 225 -5.22 4.47 2.89
C ALA A 225 -6.46 5.31 2.57
N ILE A 226 -7.08 5.08 1.41
CA ILE A 226 -8.35 5.71 1.04
C ILE A 226 -9.45 4.65 1.13
N ALA A 227 -10.47 4.91 1.94
CA ALA A 227 -11.66 4.07 2.01
C ALA A 227 -12.57 4.36 0.82
N ASN A 228 -13.42 3.38 0.44
CA ASN A 228 -14.36 3.47 -0.68
C ASN A 228 -15.42 4.60 -0.54
N ASP A 229 -15.47 5.29 0.60
CA ASP A 229 -16.30 6.46 0.86
C ASP A 229 -15.55 7.79 0.66
N GLY A 230 -14.31 7.74 0.16
CA GLY A 230 -13.44 8.89 -0.07
C GLY A 230 -12.71 9.39 1.19
N THR A 231 -12.85 8.70 2.32
CA THR A 231 -12.11 9.02 3.56
C THR A 231 -10.64 8.67 3.37
N THR A 232 -9.77 9.67 3.53
CA THR A 232 -8.31 9.48 3.55
C THR A 232 -7.86 9.31 5.00
N LEU A 233 -7.28 8.17 5.33
CA LEU A 233 -6.50 7.98 6.56
C LEU A 233 -5.03 8.27 6.23
N VAL A 234 -4.46 9.23 6.95
CA VAL A 234 -3.04 9.60 6.91
C VAL A 234 -2.40 9.29 8.26
#